data_AF-A0A3N5JIX6-F1
#
_entry.id   AF-A0A3N5JIX6-F1
#
_cell.length_a   1.000
_cell.length_b   1.000
_cell.length_c   1.000
_cell.angle_alpha   90.00
_cell.angle_beta   90.00
_cell.angle_gamma   90.00
#
_symmetry.space_group_name_H-M   'P 1'
#
loop_
_entity.id
_entity.type
_entity.pdbx_description
1 polymer ?
#
loop_
_entity_poly.entity_id
_entity_poly.type
_entity_poly.pdbx_seq_one_letter_code
_entity_poly.pdbx_strand_id
1 'polypeptide(L)'
;MISVYRDWFLAARPWSFTMTAISVSVGGALAALDGAFSWPLYLLTLIGTVLMHAASNLINDYDDVRQGVDDPKVPTARYRPHPLMEGRLTPRQVRLTAYALYLFAAAIGIFLAATRGMAVLWLGIVGTAAGISYTAPPLNYKYKALGEFSVFLMWGPLMVCGAYYVQAQAASRDALLVSIP
;
A
#
# COMPACT_ATOMS: atom_id res chain seq x y z
N MET A 1 -14.26 26.39 -7.15
CA MET A 1 -14.36 25.45 -6.02
C MET A 1 -13.72 24.14 -6.43
N ILE A 2 -12.65 23.73 -5.78
CA ILE A 2 -12.14 22.36 -5.93
C ILE A 2 -13.11 21.45 -5.16
N SER A 3 -13.58 20.38 -5.80
CA SER A 3 -14.56 19.46 -5.21
C SER A 3 -13.89 18.55 -4.18
N VAL A 4 -14.58 18.28 -3.06
CA VAL A 4 -14.12 17.36 -1.99
C VAL A 4 -13.65 16.01 -2.54
N TYR A 5 -14.30 15.51 -3.60
CA TYR A 5 -13.92 14.26 -4.26
C TYR A 5 -12.55 14.35 -4.94
N ARG A 6 -12.25 15.50 -5.55
CA ARG A 6 -10.95 15.75 -6.20
C ARG A 6 -9.82 15.81 -5.18
N ASP A 7 -10.06 16.41 -4.01
CA ASP A 7 -9.06 16.48 -2.94
C ASP A 7 -8.73 15.09 -2.40
N TRP A 8 -9.72 14.26 -2.13
CA TRP A 8 -9.47 12.88 -1.71
C TRP A 8 -8.83 12.02 -2.80
N PHE A 9 -9.22 12.21 -4.07
CA PHE A 9 -8.59 11.53 -5.19
C PHE A 9 -7.10 11.88 -5.29
N LEU A 10 -6.74 13.16 -5.15
CA LEU A 10 -5.34 13.59 -5.16
C LEU A 10 -4.57 13.07 -3.94
N ALA A 11 -5.16 13.13 -2.75
CA ALA A 11 -4.54 12.67 -1.50
C ALA A 11 -4.30 11.15 -1.47
N ALA A 12 -5.18 10.35 -2.11
CA ALA A 12 -5.00 8.90 -2.23
C ALA A 12 -3.83 8.52 -3.16
N ARG A 13 -3.41 9.42 -4.05
CA ARG A 13 -2.34 9.21 -5.06
C ARG A 13 -2.58 7.99 -5.96
N PRO A 14 -3.72 7.90 -6.68
CA PRO A 14 -4.14 6.69 -7.38
C PRO A 14 -3.20 6.24 -8.50
N TRP A 15 -2.40 7.14 -9.05
CA TRP A 15 -1.33 6.78 -9.99
C TRP A 15 -0.33 5.79 -9.37
N SER A 16 -0.11 5.83 -8.05
CA SER A 16 0.72 4.85 -7.33
C SER A 16 0.04 3.49 -7.18
N PHE A 17 -1.27 3.34 -7.40
CA PHE A 17 -1.93 2.04 -7.29
C PHE A 17 -1.61 1.13 -8.47
N THR A 18 -1.09 1.69 -9.57
CA THR A 18 -0.64 0.90 -10.74
C THR A 18 0.42 -0.13 -10.35
N MET A 19 1.45 0.25 -9.57
CA MET A 19 2.47 -0.70 -9.11
C MET A 19 1.87 -1.79 -8.20
N THR A 20 0.85 -1.46 -7.40
CA THR A 20 0.15 -2.43 -6.53
C THR A 20 -0.66 -3.41 -7.35
N ALA A 21 -1.42 -2.90 -8.32
CA ALA A 21 -2.18 -3.70 -9.25
C ALA A 21 -1.26 -4.64 -10.04
N ILE A 22 -0.16 -4.13 -10.61
CA ILE A 22 0.82 -4.93 -11.34
C ILE A 22 1.35 -6.07 -10.46
N SER A 23 1.81 -5.78 -9.24
CA SER A 23 2.39 -6.79 -8.35
C SER A 23 1.39 -7.91 -8.00
N VAL A 24 0.15 -7.53 -7.67
CA VAL A 24 -0.92 -8.50 -7.39
C VAL A 24 -1.32 -9.29 -8.64
N SER A 25 -1.39 -8.63 -9.80
CA SER A 25 -1.70 -9.26 -11.08
C SER A 25 -0.61 -10.23 -11.53
N VAL A 26 0.67 -9.95 -11.30
CA VAL A 26 1.77 -10.86 -11.62
C VAL A 26 1.65 -12.14 -10.79
N GLY A 27 1.45 -12.02 -9.47
CA GLY A 27 1.23 -13.19 -8.61
C GLY A 27 -0.03 -13.98 -8.99
N GLY A 28 -1.12 -13.28 -9.33
CA GLY A 28 -2.36 -13.87 -9.83
C GLY A 28 -2.18 -14.59 -11.18
N ALA A 29 -1.46 -13.99 -12.12
CA ALA A 29 -1.20 -14.56 -13.43
C ALA A 29 -0.36 -15.84 -13.34
N LEU A 30 0.67 -15.86 -12.48
CA LEU A 30 1.44 -17.07 -12.22
C LEU A 30 0.57 -18.18 -11.62
N ALA A 31 -0.31 -17.84 -10.66
CA ALA A 31 -1.26 -18.81 -10.14
C ALA A 31 -2.27 -19.29 -11.20
N ALA A 32 -2.59 -18.47 -12.20
CA ALA A 32 -3.43 -18.87 -13.32
C ALA A 32 -2.72 -19.86 -14.25
N LEU A 33 -1.42 -19.67 -14.50
CA LEU A 33 -0.61 -20.63 -15.24
C LEU A 33 -0.53 -21.99 -14.53
N ASP A 34 -0.53 -21.98 -13.19
CA ASP A 34 -0.56 -23.18 -12.36
C ASP A 34 -1.99 -23.76 -12.17
N GLY A 35 -3.01 -23.16 -12.78
CA GLY A 35 -4.40 -23.63 -12.71
C GLY A 35 -5.14 -23.35 -11.40
N ALA A 36 -4.60 -22.48 -10.53
CA ALA A 36 -5.14 -22.20 -9.20
C ALA A 36 -5.87 -20.84 -9.06
N PHE A 37 -6.10 -20.12 -10.16
CA PHE A 37 -6.64 -18.76 -10.11
C PHE A 37 -8.13 -18.69 -9.75
N SER A 38 -8.45 -17.74 -8.86
CA SER A 38 -9.79 -17.43 -8.38
C SER A 38 -10.03 -15.92 -8.43
N TRP A 39 -11.01 -15.50 -9.23
CA TRP A 39 -11.43 -14.10 -9.33
C TRP A 39 -11.82 -13.48 -7.98
N PRO A 40 -12.63 -14.11 -7.12
CA PRO A 40 -12.95 -13.57 -5.81
C PRO A 40 -11.72 -13.28 -4.95
N LEU A 41 -10.77 -14.21 -4.88
CA LEU A 41 -9.54 -14.04 -4.11
C LEU A 41 -8.65 -12.94 -4.69
N TYR A 42 -8.57 -12.87 -6.02
CA TYR A 42 -7.79 -11.86 -6.72
C TYR A 42 -8.33 -10.46 -6.43
N LEU A 43 -9.64 -10.27 -6.59
CA LEU A 43 -10.29 -8.99 -6.32
C LEU A 43 -10.18 -8.58 -4.86
N LEU A 44 -10.37 -9.52 -3.92
CA LEU A 44 -10.16 -9.24 -2.49
C LEU A 44 -8.71 -8.84 -2.19
N THR A 45 -7.73 -9.55 -2.74
CA THR A 45 -6.31 -9.23 -2.56
C THR A 45 -6.00 -7.85 -3.13
N LEU A 46 -6.48 -7.55 -4.34
CA LEU A 46 -6.26 -6.26 -5.00
C LEU A 46 -6.91 -5.11 -4.22
N ILE A 47 -8.17 -5.27 -3.81
CA ILE A 47 -8.88 -4.24 -3.03
C ILE A 47 -8.19 -4.04 -1.67
N GLY A 48 -7.86 -5.12 -0.95
CA GLY A 48 -7.20 -5.03 0.35
C GLY A 48 -5.84 -4.34 0.27
N THR A 49 -5.02 -4.69 -0.71
CA THR A 49 -3.69 -4.07 -0.90
C THR A 49 -3.77 -2.62 -1.37
N VAL A 50 -4.74 -2.26 -2.23
CA VAL A 50 -4.98 -0.87 -2.63
C VAL A 50 -5.46 -0.02 -1.46
N LEU A 51 -6.37 -0.53 -0.61
CA LEU A 51 -6.81 0.16 0.61
C LEU A 51 -5.63 0.38 1.57
N MET A 52 -4.79 -0.64 1.75
CA MET A 52 -3.58 -0.54 2.57
C MET A 52 -2.61 0.50 2.01
N HIS A 53 -2.36 0.50 0.70
CA HIS A 53 -1.49 1.49 0.05
C HIS A 53 -2.06 2.92 0.14
N ALA A 54 -3.37 3.09 -0.08
CA ALA A 54 -4.03 4.37 0.11
C ALA A 54 -3.88 4.88 1.55
N ALA A 55 -4.03 4.00 2.55
CA ALA A 55 -3.81 4.34 3.95
C ALA A 55 -2.35 4.76 4.22
N SER A 56 -1.37 4.02 3.71
CA SER A 56 0.05 4.38 3.80
C SER A 56 0.35 5.74 3.16
N ASN A 57 -0.24 6.03 2.00
CA ASN A 57 -0.08 7.33 1.33
C ASN A 57 -0.58 8.49 2.20
N LEU A 58 -1.74 8.32 2.83
CA LEU A 58 -2.32 9.34 3.72
C LEU A 58 -1.52 9.51 5.02
N ILE A 59 -1.02 8.42 5.62
CA ILE A 59 -0.12 8.51 6.79
C ILE A 59 1.19 9.19 6.42
N ASN A 60 1.78 8.84 5.27
CA ASN A 60 2.98 9.49 4.78
C ASN A 60 2.77 10.99 4.61
N ASP A 61 1.68 11.42 3.94
CA ASP A 61 1.35 12.85 3.80
C ASP A 61 1.16 13.54 5.16
N TYR A 62 0.46 12.88 6.09
CA TYR A 62 0.23 13.41 7.43
C TYR A 62 1.54 13.62 8.21
N ASP A 63 2.42 12.62 8.22
CA ASP A 63 3.67 12.65 8.94
C ASP A 63 4.69 13.59 8.28
N ASP A 64 4.73 13.66 6.96
CA ASP A 64 5.65 14.51 6.19
C ASP A 64 5.31 15.99 6.35
N VAL A 65 4.02 16.35 6.35
CA VAL A 65 3.58 17.72 6.68
C VAL A 65 3.89 18.07 8.14
N ARG A 66 3.64 17.15 9.08
CA ARG A 66 3.91 17.37 10.51
C ARG A 66 5.41 17.51 10.80
N GLN A 67 6.27 16.80 10.08
CA GLN A 67 7.72 16.85 10.22
C GLN A 67 8.38 17.99 9.42
N GLY A 68 7.59 18.76 8.65
CA GLY A 68 8.11 19.86 7.83
C GLY A 68 8.86 19.40 6.58
N VAL A 69 8.70 18.13 6.17
CA VAL A 69 9.26 17.59 4.93
C VAL A 69 8.46 18.10 3.73
N ASP A 70 7.13 18.05 3.84
CA ASP A 70 6.23 18.68 2.88
C ASP A 70 5.97 20.14 3.31
N ASP A 71 6.58 21.07 2.59
CA ASP A 71 6.48 22.53 2.83
C ASP A 71 6.21 23.28 1.51
N PRO A 72 5.42 24.37 1.52
CA PRO A 72 5.13 25.14 0.30
C PRO A 72 6.36 25.66 -0.47
N LYS A 73 7.54 25.73 0.18
CA LYS A 73 8.79 26.20 -0.42
C LYS A 73 9.57 25.11 -1.13
N VAL A 74 9.27 23.82 -0.89
CA VAL A 74 10.02 22.73 -1.55
C VAL A 74 9.70 22.66 -3.05
N PRO A 75 10.64 22.24 -3.91
CA PRO A 75 10.43 22.20 -5.36
C PRO A 75 9.21 21.40 -5.80
N THR A 76 8.89 20.32 -5.07
CA THR A 76 7.75 19.43 -5.34
C THR A 76 6.40 20.16 -5.24
N ALA A 77 6.28 21.15 -4.36
CA ALA A 77 5.07 21.95 -4.18
C ALA A 77 4.66 22.74 -5.44
N ARG A 78 5.59 22.95 -6.40
CA ARG A 78 5.32 23.70 -7.62
C ARG A 78 4.47 22.95 -8.64
N TYR A 79 4.52 21.62 -8.64
CA TYR A 79 3.88 20.79 -9.67
C TYR A 79 2.99 19.68 -9.11
N ARG A 80 3.08 19.40 -7.81
CA ARG A 80 2.31 18.35 -7.15
C ARG A 80 1.22 18.97 -6.27
N PRO A 81 -0.06 18.86 -6.67
CA PRO A 81 -1.17 19.19 -5.78
C PRO A 81 -1.10 18.36 -4.49
N HIS A 82 -1.19 19.02 -3.35
CA HIS A 82 -1.09 18.40 -2.03
C HIS A 82 -2.20 18.92 -1.11
N PRO A 83 -3.39 18.28 -1.13
CA PRO A 83 -4.57 18.78 -0.44
C PRO A 83 -4.38 19.00 1.08
N LEU A 84 -3.54 18.21 1.74
CA LEU A 84 -3.25 18.38 3.17
C LEU A 84 -2.34 19.58 3.43
N MET A 85 -1.20 19.65 2.74
CA MET A 85 -0.25 20.77 2.88
C MET A 85 -0.90 22.11 2.50
N GLU A 86 -1.76 22.13 1.50
CA GLU A 86 -2.48 23.32 1.05
C GLU A 86 -3.68 23.70 1.95
N GLY A 87 -3.96 22.94 3.02
CA GLY A 87 -5.05 23.21 3.95
C GLY A 87 -6.46 22.90 3.42
N ARG A 88 -6.58 22.21 2.28
CA ARG A 88 -7.86 21.74 1.71
C ARG A 88 -8.43 20.56 2.49
N LEU A 89 -7.56 19.74 3.08
CA LEU A 89 -7.90 18.68 4.02
C LEU A 89 -7.25 18.97 5.38
N THR A 90 -7.97 18.69 6.47
CA THR A 90 -7.39 18.84 7.81
C THR A 90 -6.53 17.62 8.19
N PRO A 91 -5.48 17.78 9.01
CA PRO A 91 -4.66 16.66 9.49
C PRO A 91 -5.49 15.58 10.20
N ARG A 92 -6.55 15.99 10.92
CA ARG A 92 -7.47 15.07 11.59
C ARG A 92 -8.26 14.22 10.60
N GLN A 93 -8.78 14.83 9.52
CA GLN A 93 -9.49 14.09 8.47
C GLN A 93 -8.58 13.06 7.81
N VAL A 94 -7.39 13.47 7.37
CA VAL A 94 -6.43 12.58 6.70
C VAL A 94 -6.07 11.39 7.58
N ARG A 95 -5.73 11.63 8.85
CA ARG A 95 -5.37 10.55 9.79
C ARG A 95 -6.53 9.59 10.07
N LEU A 96 -7.75 10.10 10.30
CA LEU A 96 -8.91 9.24 10.55
C LEU A 96 -9.28 8.41 9.31
N THR A 97 -9.22 9.00 8.12
CA THR A 97 -9.45 8.27 6.86
C THR A 97 -8.40 7.18 6.67
N ALA A 98 -7.12 7.48 6.94
CA ALA A 98 -6.07 6.47 6.86
C ALA A 98 -6.32 5.28 7.80
N TYR A 99 -6.71 5.54 9.05
CA TYR A 99 -7.06 4.48 10.00
C TYR A 99 -8.29 3.68 9.57
N ALA A 100 -9.31 4.32 9.00
CA ALA A 100 -10.46 3.62 8.45
C ALA A 100 -10.07 2.71 7.28
N LEU A 101 -9.23 3.19 6.36
CA LEU A 101 -8.73 2.39 5.24
C LEU A 101 -7.89 1.20 5.70
N TYR A 102 -7.00 1.39 6.69
CA TYR A 102 -6.27 0.28 7.31
C TYR A 102 -7.20 -0.72 7.99
N LEU A 103 -8.25 -0.27 8.67
CA LEU A 103 -9.23 -1.15 9.29
C LEU A 103 -9.97 -2.00 8.25
N PHE A 104 -10.41 -1.42 7.14
CA PHE A 104 -11.03 -2.17 6.04
C PHE A 104 -10.05 -3.14 5.37
N ALA A 105 -8.81 -2.71 5.14
CA ALA A 105 -7.76 -3.58 4.61
C ALA A 105 -7.48 -4.75 5.57
N ALA A 106 -7.42 -4.49 6.88
CA ALA A 106 -7.24 -5.51 7.90
C ALA A 106 -8.41 -6.50 7.95
N ALA A 107 -9.65 -6.03 7.81
CA ALA A 107 -10.81 -6.92 7.74
C ALA A 107 -10.72 -7.89 6.54
N ILE A 108 -10.32 -7.38 5.36
CA ILE A 108 -10.07 -8.23 4.18
C ILE A 108 -8.90 -9.19 4.44
N GLY A 109 -7.80 -8.70 5.01
CA GLY A 109 -6.63 -9.52 5.34
C GLY A 109 -6.94 -10.63 6.33
N ILE A 110 -7.75 -10.37 7.36
CA ILE A 110 -8.23 -11.37 8.33
C ILE A 110 -9.09 -12.41 7.63
N PHE A 111 -10.02 -12.00 6.77
CA PHE A 111 -10.83 -12.92 5.99
C PHE A 111 -9.98 -13.81 5.07
N LEU A 112 -9.01 -13.23 4.36
CA LEU A 112 -8.08 -14.00 3.52
C LEU A 112 -7.23 -14.93 4.38
N ALA A 113 -6.73 -14.50 5.54
CA ALA A 113 -5.96 -15.37 6.44
C ALA A 113 -6.79 -16.53 7.00
N ALA A 114 -8.05 -16.31 7.34
CA ALA A 114 -8.95 -17.35 7.82
C ALA A 114 -9.23 -18.42 6.75
N THR A 115 -9.18 -18.05 5.46
CA THR A 115 -9.49 -18.95 4.34
C THR A 115 -8.25 -19.51 3.64
N ARG A 116 -7.10 -18.83 3.76
CA ARG A 116 -5.85 -19.09 3.01
C ARG A 116 -4.62 -19.23 3.91
N GLY A 117 -4.81 -19.27 5.22
CA GLY A 117 -3.77 -19.50 6.20
C GLY A 117 -3.07 -18.24 6.73
N MET A 118 -2.44 -18.41 7.89
CA MET A 118 -1.88 -17.31 8.69
C MET A 118 -0.71 -16.57 8.03
N ALA A 119 -0.08 -17.14 7.00
CA ALA A 119 0.97 -16.45 6.24
C ALA A 119 0.46 -15.11 5.65
N VAL A 120 -0.80 -15.06 5.20
CA VAL A 120 -1.42 -13.83 4.69
C VAL A 120 -1.55 -12.77 5.79
N LEU A 121 -1.88 -13.18 7.01
CA LEU A 121 -1.97 -12.27 8.16
C LEU A 121 -0.60 -11.67 8.47
N TRP A 122 0.46 -12.49 8.47
CA TRP A 122 1.82 -12.01 8.71
C TRP A 122 2.29 -11.03 7.63
N LEU A 123 1.99 -11.30 6.35
CA LEU A 123 2.28 -10.36 5.27
C LEU A 123 1.54 -9.02 5.46
N GLY A 124 0.27 -9.07 5.86
CA GLY A 124 -0.52 -7.87 6.16
C GLY A 124 0.04 -7.08 7.36
N ILE A 125 0.44 -7.76 8.44
CA ILE A 125 1.06 -7.13 9.62
C ILE A 125 2.39 -6.49 9.24
N VAL A 126 3.26 -7.20 8.52
CA VAL A 126 4.56 -6.66 8.05
C VAL A 126 4.35 -5.47 7.13
N GLY A 127 3.42 -5.56 6.17
CA GLY A 127 3.12 -4.46 5.25
C GLY A 127 2.56 -3.23 5.96
N THR A 128 1.67 -3.41 6.93
CA THR A 128 1.11 -2.32 7.74
C THR A 128 2.18 -1.69 8.63
N ALA A 129 3.00 -2.51 9.31
CA ALA A 129 4.08 -2.04 10.16
C ALA A 129 5.12 -1.26 9.34
N ALA A 130 5.53 -1.78 8.19
CA ALA A 130 6.41 -1.10 7.25
C ALA A 130 5.80 0.23 6.78
N GLY A 131 4.54 0.22 6.31
CA GLY A 131 3.85 1.43 5.85
C GLY A 131 3.77 2.53 6.90
N ILE A 132 3.46 2.21 8.15
CA ILE A 132 3.41 3.19 9.25
C ILE A 132 4.82 3.66 9.62
N SER A 133 5.76 2.74 9.84
CA SER A 133 7.12 3.09 10.28
C SER A 133 8.00 3.71 9.18
N TYR A 134 7.51 3.73 7.94
CA TYR A 134 8.14 4.38 6.79
C TYR A 134 8.39 5.87 7.08
N THR A 135 7.37 6.59 7.54
CA THR A 135 7.45 8.02 7.89
C THR A 135 7.28 8.31 9.38
N ALA A 136 6.55 7.46 10.12
CA ALA A 136 6.23 7.73 11.52
C ALA A 136 7.44 7.52 12.45
N PRO A 137 7.65 8.39 13.45
CA PRO A 137 8.60 8.16 14.53
C PRO A 137 8.24 6.90 15.35
N PRO A 138 9.22 6.20 15.96
CA PRO A 138 10.65 6.57 16.04
C PRO A 138 11.51 6.06 14.87
N LEU A 139 10.96 5.18 14.02
CA LEU A 139 11.75 4.51 12.98
C LEU A 139 11.97 5.40 11.77
N ASN A 140 10.91 6.05 11.25
CA ASN A 140 10.92 6.96 10.11
C ASN A 140 11.96 6.62 9.03
N TYR A 141 12.02 5.33 8.68
CA TYR A 141 13.21 4.73 8.06
C TYR A 141 13.37 5.13 6.59
N LYS A 142 12.31 5.69 5.97
CA LYS A 142 12.40 6.37 4.66
C LYS A 142 13.54 7.39 4.66
N TYR A 143 13.75 8.09 5.78
CA TYR A 143 14.78 9.12 5.95
C TYR A 143 16.14 8.57 6.38
N LYS A 144 16.30 7.24 6.47
CA LYS A 144 17.52 6.55 6.91
C LYS A 144 18.09 5.61 5.83
N ALA A 145 17.89 5.96 4.56
CA ALA A 145 18.30 5.17 3.37
C ALA A 145 17.65 3.77 3.24
N LEU A 146 16.62 3.46 4.03
CA LEU A 146 15.90 2.18 3.97
C LEU A 146 14.60 2.25 3.16
N GLY A 147 14.24 3.45 2.66
CA GLY A 147 13.01 3.67 1.92
C GLY A 147 12.93 2.84 0.64
N GLU A 148 13.95 2.93 -0.21
CA GLU A 148 14.02 2.19 -1.49
C GLU A 148 14.03 0.68 -1.27
N PHE A 149 14.78 0.20 -0.27
CA PHE A 149 14.79 -1.22 0.09
C PHE A 149 13.40 -1.71 0.50
N SER A 150 12.67 -0.92 1.29
CA SER A 150 11.29 -1.23 1.64
C SER A 150 10.37 -1.23 0.42
N VAL A 151 10.51 -0.29 -0.52
CA VAL A 151 9.70 -0.25 -1.73
C VAL A 151 9.96 -1.50 -2.60
N PHE A 152 11.24 -1.85 -2.80
CA PHE A 152 11.64 -3.09 -3.46
C PHE A 152 10.98 -4.31 -2.82
N LEU A 153 11.10 -4.44 -1.50
CA LEU A 153 10.62 -5.63 -0.78
C LEU A 153 9.09 -5.73 -0.80
N MET A 154 8.39 -4.60 -0.60
CA MET A 154 6.92 -4.58 -0.48
C MET A 154 6.24 -4.84 -1.81
N TRP A 155 6.61 -4.15 -2.89
CA TRP A 155 5.97 -4.32 -4.19
C TRP A 155 6.60 -5.41 -5.06
N GLY A 156 7.84 -5.80 -4.79
CA GLY A 156 8.45 -6.97 -5.39
C GLY A 156 8.06 -8.26 -4.65
N PRO A 157 9.01 -8.94 -3.97
CA PRO A 157 8.80 -10.28 -3.42
C PRO A 157 7.56 -10.44 -2.53
N LEU A 158 7.31 -9.53 -1.58
CA LEU A 158 6.24 -9.76 -0.60
C LEU A 158 4.85 -9.72 -1.24
N MET A 159 4.58 -8.72 -2.10
CA MET A 159 3.26 -8.59 -2.72
C MET A 159 3.05 -9.60 -3.85
N VAL A 160 4.06 -9.87 -4.69
CA VAL A 160 3.94 -10.85 -5.78
C VAL A 160 3.80 -12.27 -5.21
N CYS A 161 4.70 -12.70 -4.32
CA CYS A 161 4.61 -14.02 -3.71
C CYS A 161 3.38 -14.15 -2.79
N GLY A 162 3.01 -13.08 -2.09
CA GLY A 162 1.81 -13.04 -1.26
C GLY A 162 0.53 -13.22 -2.07
N ALA A 163 0.41 -12.50 -3.19
CA ALA A 163 -0.72 -12.64 -4.11
C ALA A 163 -0.79 -14.03 -4.74
N TYR A 164 0.35 -14.61 -5.14
CA TYR A 164 0.44 -16.00 -5.59
C TYR A 164 -0.03 -16.97 -4.49
N TYR A 165 0.48 -16.82 -3.27
CA TYR A 165 0.14 -17.70 -2.14
C TYR A 165 -1.36 -17.66 -1.79
N VAL A 166 -1.99 -16.48 -1.87
CA VAL A 166 -3.45 -16.37 -1.65
C VAL A 166 -4.24 -17.22 -2.67
N GLN A 167 -3.75 -17.31 -3.91
CA GLN A 167 -4.39 -18.11 -4.97
C GLN A 167 -4.06 -19.60 -4.85
N ALA A 168 -2.76 -19.92 -4.85
CA ALA A 168 -2.25 -21.28 -5.03
C ALA A 168 -1.95 -22.03 -3.73
N GLN A 169 -1.94 -21.34 -2.57
CA GLN A 169 -1.62 -21.93 -1.26
C GLN A 169 -0.26 -22.63 -1.20
N ALA A 170 0.67 -22.18 -2.02
CA ALA A 170 2.03 -22.70 -2.11
C ALA A 170 3.03 -21.56 -2.28
N ALA A 171 4.30 -21.83 -1.95
CA ALA A 171 5.39 -20.94 -2.31
C ALA A 171 5.84 -21.27 -3.74
N SER A 172 6.11 -20.24 -4.55
CA SER A 172 6.63 -20.40 -5.92
C SER A 172 7.99 -19.72 -6.07
N ARG A 173 8.95 -20.48 -6.59
CA ARG A 173 10.28 -19.95 -6.96
C ARG A 173 10.17 -18.97 -8.11
N ASP A 174 9.30 -19.25 -9.08
CA ASP A 174 9.10 -18.39 -10.25
C ASP A 174 8.47 -17.07 -9.84
N ALA A 175 7.52 -17.10 -8.90
CA ALA A 175 6.95 -15.87 -8.31
C ALA A 175 8.02 -15.02 -7.63
N LEU A 176 8.95 -15.65 -6.89
CA LEU A 176 10.06 -14.94 -6.27
C LEU A 176 11.02 -14.34 -7.31
N LEU A 177 11.41 -15.10 -8.33
CA LEU A 177 12.37 -14.64 -9.34
C LEU A 177 11.80 -13.50 -10.20
N VAL A 178 10.54 -13.60 -10.64
CA VAL A 178 9.88 -12.55 -11.43
C VAL A 178 9.63 -11.28 -10.60
N SER A 179 9.53 -11.41 -9.29
CA SER A 179 9.29 -10.26 -8.40
C SER A 179 10.50 -9.38 -8.14
N ILE A 180 11.69 -9.76 -8.63
CA ILE A 180 12.92 -8.98 -8.52
C ILE A 180 13.01 -8.06 -9.75
N PRO A 181 12.72 -6.75 -9.62
CA PRO A 181 12.82 -5.79 -10.72
C PRO A 181 14.26 -5.53 -11.18
#